data_AF-A0A535T8W7-F1
#
_entry.id   AF-A0A535T8W7-F1
#
_cell.length_a   1.000
_cell.length_b   1.000
_cell.length_c   1.000
_cell.angle_alpha   90.00
_cell.angle_beta   90.00
_cell.angle_gamma   90.00
#
_symmetry.space_group_name_H-M   'P 1'
#
loop_
_entity.id
_entity.type
_entity.pdbx_description
1 polymer ?
#
loop_
_entity_poly.entity_id
_entity_poly.type
_entity_poly.pdbx_seq_one_letter_code
_entity_poly.pdbx_strand_id
1 'polypeptide(L)'
;MSTPAFSRIRWRTASPIVLVLLALLFSTVFSLASHLNASAASPANAASDGPGALSHFDLARKVCLGTARNTTSKVWFTIANGVLSDVYYPTIDNTNVETLQYIVTDGSTFTDLQTRDTTYTVQSLSKNSNALDCEVTTTAKSGKYRIVTDYLTDPGQNTLVMNVHFIALVGDLSAYRLYMRYDPSINGNGGGGSVKSENGGGDSGTIDTSTRHNVPVAFDTVTKSNAANRDYAEPVYSALDASNPFTKVSNGFAGQPSDGLVQLDTSHNLTALYTQANDGNLVQTAQANISRGGMFKLALGFGTSQSAAVSAAEASLSTQFSQLQKSYESGWDAYDNGLNAPPPNFKGATGTQWHQLVSEYYLSANVVKASEDKTFPGAIVASLASPWGQAISAGDPNNTFFGSYREVFARDLYEAWTGLL
;
A
#
# COMPACT_ATOMS: atom_id res chain seq x y z
N MET A 1 -52.49 12.00 -92.98
CA MET A 1 -51.65 10.79 -92.96
C MET A 1 -52.09 9.94 -91.78
N SER A 2 -52.84 8.91 -92.13
CA SER A 2 -53.44 7.77 -91.39
C SER A 2 -53.69 7.90 -89.87
N THR A 3 -54.90 8.35 -89.56
CA THR A 3 -55.73 8.17 -88.35
C THR A 3 -56.36 6.75 -88.30
N PRO A 4 -57.18 6.34 -87.29
CA PRO A 4 -57.20 6.59 -85.83
C PRO A 4 -57.62 5.35 -84.96
N ALA A 5 -57.82 5.59 -83.65
CA ALA A 5 -58.96 5.12 -82.82
C ALA A 5 -58.95 3.79 -82.01
N PHE A 6 -59.10 3.97 -80.69
CA PHE A 6 -60.09 3.41 -79.73
C PHE A 6 -60.21 1.91 -79.36
N SER A 7 -60.37 1.74 -78.02
CA SER A 7 -61.24 0.78 -77.29
C SER A 7 -60.64 -0.63 -77.00
N ARG A 8 -60.99 -1.41 -75.97
CA ARG A 8 -61.86 -1.31 -74.77
C ARG A 8 -61.71 -2.65 -73.97
N ILE A 9 -62.13 -2.68 -72.69
CA ILE A 9 -62.67 -3.84 -71.90
C ILE A 9 -61.64 -4.84 -71.30
N ARG A 10 -61.39 -4.86 -69.96
CA ARG A 10 -61.98 -5.65 -68.82
C ARG A 10 -62.11 -7.17 -69.13
N TRP A 11 -61.71 -8.15 -68.30
CA TRP A 11 -62.19 -8.58 -66.96
C TRP A 11 -61.13 -9.55 -66.35
N ARG A 12 -60.77 -9.46 -65.06
CA ARG A 12 -60.99 -10.46 -63.96
C ARG A 12 -60.85 -11.94 -64.41
N THR A 13 -60.00 -12.82 -63.86
CA THR A 13 -59.68 -13.21 -62.46
C THR A 13 -58.58 -14.29 -62.47
N ALA A 14 -57.66 -14.31 -61.49
CA ALA A 14 -57.24 -15.48 -60.69
C ALA A 14 -55.90 -15.20 -59.97
N SER A 15 -55.78 -15.78 -58.78
CA SER A 15 -54.83 -15.54 -57.69
C SER A 15 -53.32 -15.56 -58.00
N PRO A 16 -52.48 -14.92 -57.15
CA PRO A 16 -51.03 -14.95 -57.25
C PRO A 16 -50.45 -16.22 -56.60
N ILE A 17 -49.15 -16.43 -56.82
CA ILE A 17 -48.21 -17.32 -56.11
C ILE A 17 -47.91 -18.63 -56.83
N VAL A 18 -47.07 -18.55 -57.88
CA VAL A 18 -46.04 -19.56 -58.18
C VAL A 18 -44.78 -18.82 -58.65
N LEU A 19 -43.85 -18.63 -57.70
CA LEU A 19 -42.44 -18.24 -57.81
C LEU A 19 -42.05 -18.08 -56.33
N VAL A 20 -41.59 -19.10 -55.61
CA VAL A 20 -40.25 -19.67 -55.73
C VAL A 20 -40.30 -21.04 -55.01
N LEU A 21 -40.11 -22.13 -55.76
CA LEU A 21 -39.77 -23.46 -55.25
C LEU A 21 -38.58 -23.96 -56.07
N LEU A 22 -37.44 -23.31 -55.83
CA LEU A 22 -36.12 -23.70 -56.35
C LEU A 22 -35.04 -23.06 -55.47
N ALA A 23 -35.06 -23.41 -54.18
CA ALA A 23 -33.95 -23.18 -53.23
C ALA A 23 -34.20 -24.01 -51.96
N LEU A 24 -34.41 -25.32 -52.11
CA LEU A 24 -34.43 -26.29 -51.02
C LEU A 24 -33.59 -27.48 -51.45
N LEU A 25 -32.28 -27.36 -51.25
CA LEU A 25 -31.30 -28.44 -51.02
C LEU A 25 -29.91 -27.78 -50.97
N PHE A 26 -29.21 -27.95 -49.83
CA PHE A 26 -27.90 -27.41 -49.45
C PHE A 26 -27.84 -25.98 -48.90
N SER A 27 -28.14 -25.84 -47.60
CA SER A 27 -27.23 -25.22 -46.61
C SER A 27 -27.97 -24.96 -45.29
N THR A 28 -28.31 -26.02 -44.57
CA THR A 28 -28.70 -25.95 -43.15
C THR A 28 -27.43 -26.06 -42.31
N VAL A 29 -26.73 -24.94 -42.12
CA VAL A 29 -25.86 -24.72 -40.97
C VAL A 29 -26.57 -23.67 -40.13
N PHE A 30 -27.45 -24.15 -39.25
CA PHE A 30 -27.96 -23.34 -38.15
C PHE A 30 -26.76 -22.95 -37.29
N SER A 31 -26.36 -21.68 -37.31
CA SER A 31 -25.53 -21.13 -36.25
C SER A 31 -26.39 -21.06 -34.99
N LEU A 32 -26.36 -22.13 -34.19
CA LEU A 32 -26.62 -22.01 -32.76
C LEU A 32 -25.47 -21.16 -32.22
N ALA A 33 -25.69 -19.85 -32.12
CA ALA A 33 -24.96 -19.04 -31.15
C ALA A 33 -25.43 -19.53 -29.77
N SER A 34 -24.77 -20.55 -29.25
CA SER A 34 -24.81 -20.87 -27.84
C SER A 34 -24.38 -19.62 -27.08
N HIS A 35 -25.34 -18.96 -26.43
CA HIS A 35 -25.08 -18.13 -25.27
C HIS A 35 -24.44 -19.05 -24.22
N LEU A 36 -23.13 -19.24 -24.34
CA LEU A 36 -22.30 -19.57 -23.21
C LEU A 36 -22.45 -18.36 -22.29
N ASN A 37 -23.39 -18.46 -21.35
CA ASN A 37 -23.18 -17.84 -20.06
C ASN A 37 -21.83 -18.40 -19.61
N ALA A 38 -20.77 -17.62 -19.85
CA ALA A 38 -19.60 -17.70 -19.02
C ALA A 38 -20.10 -17.31 -17.63
N SER A 39 -20.60 -18.30 -16.89
CA SER A 39 -20.56 -18.26 -15.44
C SER A 39 -19.12 -17.97 -15.12
N ALA A 40 -18.82 -16.70 -14.86
CA ALA A 40 -17.56 -16.31 -14.25
C ALA A 40 -17.36 -17.29 -13.10
N ALA A 41 -16.28 -18.07 -13.17
CA ALA A 41 -15.93 -18.97 -12.09
C ALA A 41 -16.01 -18.13 -10.80
N SER A 42 -16.82 -18.58 -9.83
CA SER A 42 -16.85 -17.92 -8.52
C SER A 42 -15.39 -17.72 -8.09
N PRO A 43 -14.96 -16.49 -7.77
CA PRO A 43 -13.58 -16.27 -7.39
C PRO A 43 -13.26 -17.23 -6.24
N ALA A 44 -12.16 -17.96 -6.39
CA ALA A 44 -11.76 -18.99 -5.45
C ALA A 44 -11.68 -18.38 -4.04
N ASN A 45 -12.67 -18.66 -3.18
CA ASN A 45 -12.72 -18.24 -1.78
C ASN A 45 -12.54 -16.72 -1.54
N ALA A 46 -13.48 -15.89 -1.99
CA ALA A 46 -13.55 -14.48 -1.60
C ALA A 46 -14.18 -14.32 -0.19
N ALA A 47 -13.67 -13.39 0.62
CA ALA A 47 -14.30 -13.00 1.88
C ALA A 47 -15.66 -12.33 1.62
N SER A 48 -16.69 -12.69 2.39
CA SER A 48 -18.08 -12.26 2.17
C SER A 48 -18.68 -11.48 3.34
N ASP A 49 -17.88 -11.21 4.37
CA ASP A 49 -18.25 -10.56 5.63
C ASP A 49 -17.88 -9.07 5.69
N GLY A 50 -17.68 -8.44 4.52
CA GLY A 50 -17.39 -7.01 4.41
C GLY A 50 -18.57 -6.09 4.77
N PRO A 51 -18.32 -4.77 4.91
CA PRO A 51 -17.12 -4.06 4.47
C PRO A 51 -16.01 -3.95 5.51
N GLY A 52 -16.14 -4.54 6.70
CA GLY A 52 -15.14 -4.42 7.78
C GLY A 52 -15.38 -3.25 8.72
N ALA A 53 -14.59 -3.19 9.79
CA ALA A 53 -14.61 -2.10 10.74
C ALA A 53 -14.24 -0.76 10.06
N LEU A 54 -14.78 0.35 10.56
CA LEU A 54 -14.49 1.68 10.02
C LEU A 54 -13.00 2.01 10.14
N SER A 55 -12.35 2.30 9.02
CA SER A 55 -10.95 2.75 8.98
C SER A 55 -10.80 4.19 9.49
N HIS A 56 -9.60 4.52 9.97
CA HIS A 56 -9.26 5.84 10.46
C HIS A 56 -7.93 6.31 9.87
N PHE A 57 -7.72 7.63 9.84
CA PHE A 57 -6.40 8.15 9.49
C PHE A 57 -5.39 7.87 10.59
N ASP A 58 -4.14 8.13 10.25
CA ASP A 58 -3.00 7.70 11.02
C ASP A 58 -2.82 8.38 12.39
N LEU A 59 -2.02 7.73 13.24
CA LEU A 59 -1.51 8.35 14.45
C LEU A 59 -0.48 9.43 14.09
N ALA A 60 -0.80 10.67 14.44
CA ALA A 60 0.02 11.85 14.10
C ALA A 60 1.44 11.83 14.68
N ARG A 61 1.63 11.24 15.87
CA ARG A 61 2.94 11.24 16.55
C ARG A 61 3.87 10.24 15.87
N LYS A 62 4.60 10.72 14.87
CA LYS A 62 5.64 9.95 14.19
C LYS A 62 6.91 9.91 15.02
N VAL A 63 7.48 8.72 15.17
CA VAL A 63 8.78 8.51 15.83
C VAL A 63 9.92 8.38 14.82
N CYS A 64 9.58 8.24 13.54
CA CYS A 64 10.49 8.22 12.41
C CYS A 64 9.71 8.54 11.12
N LEU A 65 10.39 9.15 10.15
CA LEU A 65 9.93 9.29 8.77
C LEU A 65 11.13 9.13 7.84
N GLY A 66 10.89 8.75 6.59
CA GLY A 66 11.96 8.63 5.61
C GLY A 66 11.52 8.58 4.16
N THR A 67 12.43 8.99 3.28
CA THR A 67 12.28 8.90 1.82
C THR A 67 13.64 8.96 1.14
N ALA A 68 13.80 8.35 -0.04
CA ALA A 68 15.05 8.45 -0.79
C ALA A 68 15.27 9.90 -1.24
N ARG A 69 16.51 10.38 -1.23
CA ARG A 69 16.82 11.79 -1.54
C ARG A 69 16.69 12.18 -3.02
N ASN A 70 16.09 11.35 -3.87
CA ASN A 70 15.87 11.62 -5.29
C ASN A 70 14.39 11.84 -5.63
N THR A 71 14.09 12.06 -6.90
CA THR A 71 12.70 12.18 -7.42
C THR A 71 12.23 10.93 -8.16
N THR A 72 13.10 9.92 -8.32
CA THR A 72 12.78 8.64 -8.97
C THR A 72 11.88 7.79 -8.09
N SER A 73 12.25 7.59 -6.83
CA SER A 73 11.43 6.86 -5.86
C SER A 73 10.40 7.81 -5.27
N LYS A 74 9.12 7.63 -5.58
CA LYS A 74 8.01 8.46 -5.12
C LYS A 74 7.35 7.91 -3.85
N VAL A 75 8.16 7.33 -2.96
CA VAL A 75 7.69 6.70 -1.73
C VAL A 75 8.25 7.43 -0.52
N TRP A 76 7.38 7.69 0.45
CA TRP A 76 7.73 8.19 1.78
C TRP A 76 7.10 7.26 2.80
N PHE A 77 7.76 7.01 3.93
CA PHE A 77 7.21 6.19 4.99
C PHE A 77 7.28 6.91 6.33
N THR A 78 6.41 6.48 7.25
CA THR A 78 6.37 6.97 8.63
C THR A 78 6.22 5.80 9.59
N ILE A 79 6.80 5.95 10.79
CA ILE A 79 6.66 4.99 11.89
C ILE A 79 5.92 5.68 13.03
N ALA A 80 4.87 5.04 13.53
CA ALA A 80 4.11 5.51 14.69
C ALA A 80 3.82 4.32 15.63
N ASN A 81 3.90 4.54 16.94
CA ASN A 81 3.67 3.49 17.95
C ASN A 81 4.43 2.17 17.70
N GLY A 82 5.65 2.25 17.14
CA GLY A 82 6.51 1.10 16.86
C GLY A 82 6.14 0.26 15.64
N VAL A 83 5.19 0.72 14.81
CA VAL A 83 4.77 0.03 13.57
C VAL A 83 4.89 0.96 12.36
N LEU A 84 4.91 0.37 11.16
CA LEU A 84 4.74 1.16 9.94
C LEU A 84 3.35 1.79 9.97
N SER A 85 3.28 3.11 9.86
CA SER A 85 2.03 3.86 9.67
C SER A 85 1.90 4.27 8.19
N ASP A 86 1.58 5.53 7.89
CA ASP A 86 1.43 5.98 6.52
C ASP A 86 2.65 5.72 5.66
N VAL A 87 2.35 5.31 4.44
CA VAL A 87 3.27 5.33 3.31
C VAL A 87 2.62 6.15 2.20
N TYR A 88 3.32 7.17 1.73
CA TYR A 88 2.83 8.09 0.70
C TYR A 88 3.35 7.70 -0.68
N TYR A 89 2.47 7.75 -1.68
CA TYR A 89 2.75 7.47 -3.09
C TYR A 89 1.55 7.86 -3.97
N PRO A 90 1.72 8.37 -5.21
CA PRO A 90 2.97 8.85 -5.82
C PRO A 90 3.30 10.30 -5.43
N THR A 91 2.39 10.97 -4.73
CA THR A 91 2.56 12.31 -4.17
C THR A 91 2.56 12.24 -2.65
N ILE A 92 3.24 13.19 -2.03
CA ILE A 92 3.46 13.24 -0.57
C ILE A 92 2.16 13.40 0.24
N ASP A 93 1.09 13.88 -0.38
CA ASP A 93 -0.23 14.07 0.22
C ASP A 93 -1.13 12.84 0.15
N ASN A 94 -0.73 11.79 -0.58
CA ASN A 94 -1.56 10.62 -0.83
C ASN A 94 -1.15 9.44 0.06
N THR A 95 -1.88 9.20 1.15
CA THR A 95 -1.64 8.05 2.03
C THR A 95 -2.15 6.73 1.42
N ASN A 96 -1.46 5.62 1.68
CA ASN A 96 -1.79 4.30 1.14
C ASN A 96 -1.70 3.16 2.18
N VAL A 97 -1.40 3.48 3.44
CA VAL A 97 -1.20 2.49 4.49
C VAL A 97 -1.75 3.06 5.79
N GLU A 98 -2.67 2.34 6.44
CA GLU A 98 -3.05 2.64 7.81
C GLU A 98 -1.99 2.06 8.76
N THR A 99 -1.75 0.75 8.68
CA THR A 99 -0.63 0.10 9.39
C THR A 99 -0.06 -1.10 8.64
N LEU A 100 1.23 -1.39 8.86
CA LEU A 100 1.77 -2.74 8.73
C LEU A 100 2.42 -3.13 10.05
N GLN A 101 1.92 -4.20 10.65
CA GLN A 101 2.36 -4.67 11.96
C GLN A 101 2.50 -6.19 12.02
N TYR A 102 3.33 -6.67 12.94
CA TYR A 102 3.58 -8.10 13.13
C TYR A 102 2.57 -8.75 14.06
N ILE A 103 2.18 -9.99 13.74
CA ILE A 103 1.47 -10.91 14.64
C ILE A 103 2.36 -12.11 14.90
N VAL A 104 2.53 -12.50 16.16
CA VAL A 104 3.34 -13.65 16.56
C VAL A 104 2.50 -14.62 17.37
N THR A 105 2.58 -15.90 17.06
CA THR A 105 1.89 -16.96 17.82
C THR A 105 2.76 -18.20 17.91
N ASP A 106 2.59 -19.00 18.96
CA ASP A 106 3.12 -20.37 19.04
C ASP A 106 2.20 -21.41 18.38
N GLY A 107 1.07 -20.96 17.82
CA GLY A 107 0.06 -21.79 17.19
C GLY A 107 -0.80 -22.59 18.16
N SER A 108 -0.80 -22.28 19.46
CA SER A 108 -1.59 -23.02 20.44
C SER A 108 -2.03 -22.26 21.68
N THR A 109 -1.23 -21.34 22.22
CA THR A 109 -1.49 -20.73 23.53
C THR A 109 -1.55 -19.21 23.53
N PHE A 110 -0.91 -18.53 22.56
CA PHE A 110 -0.92 -17.08 22.51
C PHE A 110 -0.96 -16.56 21.08
N THR A 111 -1.48 -15.34 20.95
CA THR A 111 -1.36 -14.52 19.75
C THR A 111 -1.00 -13.12 20.24
N ASP A 112 0.16 -12.64 19.83
CA ASP A 112 0.69 -11.33 20.20
C ASP A 112 0.59 -10.41 18.97
N LEU A 113 -0.13 -9.30 19.11
CA LEU A 113 -0.13 -8.22 18.11
C LEU A 113 0.90 -7.17 18.52
N GLN A 114 1.72 -6.70 17.58
CA GLN A 114 2.83 -5.78 17.86
C GLN A 114 2.43 -4.57 18.74
N THR A 115 1.37 -3.85 18.37
CA THR A 115 0.91 -2.68 19.12
C THR A 115 0.29 -3.01 20.49
N ARG A 116 -0.24 -4.23 20.67
CA ARG A 116 -0.93 -4.69 21.88
C ARG A 116 0.03 -5.30 22.90
N ASP A 117 0.95 -6.15 22.45
CA ASP A 117 1.64 -7.14 23.29
C ASP A 117 3.17 -6.95 23.34
N THR A 118 3.70 -5.89 22.73
CA THR A 118 5.13 -5.62 22.69
C THR A 118 5.48 -4.22 23.22
N THR A 119 6.76 -3.99 23.41
CA THR A 119 7.37 -2.66 23.63
C THR A 119 8.38 -2.41 22.52
N TYR A 120 8.65 -1.16 22.18
CA TYR A 120 9.56 -0.83 21.09
C TYR A 120 10.56 0.27 21.46
N THR A 121 11.68 0.28 20.74
CA THR A 121 12.61 1.41 20.65
C THR A 121 12.85 1.74 19.18
N VAL A 122 13.14 3.02 18.90
CA VAL A 122 13.48 3.50 17.55
C VAL A 122 14.81 4.23 17.61
N GLN A 123 15.66 3.97 16.62
CA GLN A 123 16.90 4.70 16.40
C GLN A 123 17.14 4.87 14.89
N SER A 124 18.06 5.76 14.52
CA SER A 124 18.55 5.78 13.14
C SER A 124 19.28 4.47 12.85
N LEU A 125 19.06 3.90 11.66
CA LEU A 125 19.74 2.70 11.21
C LEU A 125 21.20 3.01 10.87
N SER A 126 21.43 4.14 10.21
CA SER A 126 22.74 4.58 9.75
C SER A 126 23.54 5.26 10.86
N LYS A 127 24.65 4.64 11.28
CA LYS A 127 25.50 5.15 12.37
C LYS A 127 26.45 6.28 11.95
N ASN A 128 26.77 6.36 10.66
CA ASN A 128 27.76 7.29 10.12
C ASN A 128 27.18 8.21 9.02
N SER A 129 25.85 8.30 8.93
CA SER A 129 25.12 9.14 7.99
C SER A 129 23.91 9.73 8.72
N ASN A 130 23.41 10.90 8.30
CA ASN A 130 22.15 11.48 8.80
C ASN A 130 20.97 11.15 7.87
N ALA A 131 21.07 10.06 7.10
CA ALA A 131 20.01 9.56 6.26
C ALA A 131 18.74 9.28 7.08
N LEU A 132 17.57 9.50 6.47
CA LEU A 132 16.27 9.32 7.12
C LEU A 132 15.80 7.85 7.13
N ASP A 133 16.69 6.96 7.54
CA ASP A 133 16.41 5.54 7.76
C ASP A 133 16.23 5.23 9.24
N CYS A 134 15.55 4.11 9.53
CA CYS A 134 15.14 3.80 10.89
C CYS A 134 15.27 2.32 11.21
N GLU A 135 15.75 2.02 12.40
CA GLU A 135 15.70 0.69 13.00
C GLU A 135 14.67 0.70 14.13
N VAL A 136 13.69 -0.19 14.04
CA VAL A 136 12.70 -0.42 15.10
C VAL A 136 12.99 -1.77 15.75
N THR A 137 13.33 -1.74 17.04
CA THR A 137 13.45 -2.97 17.85
C THR A 137 12.19 -3.16 18.66
N THR A 138 11.44 -4.20 18.34
CA THR A 138 10.20 -4.62 19.01
C THR A 138 10.49 -5.83 19.89
N THR A 139 10.19 -5.76 21.18
CA THR A 139 10.37 -6.88 22.13
C THR A 139 9.04 -7.26 22.77
N ALA A 140 8.71 -8.55 22.76
CA ALA A 140 7.50 -9.06 23.40
C ALA A 140 7.47 -8.71 24.89
N LYS A 141 6.32 -8.25 25.42
CA LYS A 141 6.17 -8.00 26.87
C LYS A 141 6.41 -9.25 27.71
N SER A 142 6.20 -10.43 27.10
CA SER A 142 6.51 -11.74 27.68
C SER A 142 8.00 -12.08 27.74
N GLY A 143 8.86 -11.33 27.02
CA GLY A 143 10.29 -11.62 26.88
C GLY A 143 10.62 -12.80 25.95
N LYS A 144 9.63 -13.40 25.28
CA LYS A 144 9.81 -14.62 24.46
C LYS A 144 10.54 -14.40 23.14
N TYR A 145 10.38 -13.24 22.52
CA TYR A 145 10.97 -12.93 21.22
C TYR A 145 11.27 -11.43 21.06
N ARG A 146 12.08 -11.12 20.06
CA ARG A 146 12.38 -9.78 19.57
C ARG A 146 12.33 -9.75 18.05
N ILE A 147 11.87 -8.64 17.48
CA ILE A 147 11.88 -8.36 16.05
C ILE A 147 12.65 -7.06 15.85
N VAL A 148 13.70 -7.09 15.03
CA VAL A 148 14.41 -5.89 14.59
C VAL A 148 14.02 -5.66 13.14
N THR A 149 13.56 -4.46 12.83
CA THR A 149 13.17 -4.08 11.46
C THR A 149 13.86 -2.79 11.05
N ASP A 150 14.63 -2.87 9.97
CA ASP A 150 15.28 -1.73 9.34
C ASP A 150 14.40 -1.23 8.20
N TYR A 151 14.13 0.08 8.14
CA TYR A 151 13.26 0.72 7.16
C TYR A 151 14.04 1.71 6.30
N LEU A 152 13.91 1.58 4.98
CA LEU A 152 14.34 2.56 3.98
C LEU A 152 13.55 2.39 2.68
N THR A 153 13.52 3.40 1.83
CA THR A 153 12.95 3.26 0.46
C THR A 153 14.04 2.95 -0.54
N ASP A 154 13.76 2.12 -1.53
CA ASP A 154 14.67 1.88 -2.66
C ASP A 154 14.80 3.16 -3.52
N PRO A 155 16.00 3.76 -3.67
CA PRO A 155 16.14 4.95 -4.53
C PRO A 155 15.84 4.68 -6.01
N GLY A 156 15.95 3.43 -6.48
CA GLY A 156 15.71 3.06 -7.87
C GLY A 156 14.25 2.66 -8.17
N GLN A 157 13.41 2.46 -7.15
CA GLN A 157 12.05 1.95 -7.32
C GLN A 157 11.04 2.63 -6.39
N ASN A 158 9.76 2.55 -6.74
CA ASN A 158 8.68 2.99 -5.85
C ASN A 158 8.39 1.90 -4.80
N THR A 159 9.37 1.66 -3.92
CA THR A 159 9.31 0.55 -2.96
C THR A 159 9.80 0.99 -1.58
N LEU A 160 9.02 0.71 -0.55
CA LEU A 160 9.50 0.66 0.83
C LEU A 160 10.09 -0.73 1.10
N VAL A 161 11.32 -0.78 1.61
CA VAL A 161 12.03 -2.01 1.93
C VAL A 161 12.16 -2.12 3.45
N MET A 162 11.83 -3.29 3.99
CA MET A 162 11.98 -3.61 5.40
C MET A 162 12.89 -4.82 5.55
N ASN A 163 14.04 -4.68 6.20
CA ASN A 163 14.91 -5.80 6.53
C ASN A 163 14.58 -6.29 7.94
N VAL A 164 14.05 -7.51 8.03
CA VAL A 164 13.46 -8.04 9.26
C VAL A 164 14.35 -9.15 9.82
N HIS A 165 14.60 -9.10 11.13
CA HIS A 165 15.23 -10.17 11.89
C HIS A 165 14.35 -10.55 13.08
N PHE A 166 13.72 -11.72 12.99
CA PHE A 166 13.01 -12.35 14.08
C PHE A 166 13.97 -13.17 14.95
N ILE A 167 13.99 -12.88 16.25
CA ILE A 167 14.88 -13.49 17.23
C ILE A 167 14.03 -14.19 18.30
N ALA A 168 14.12 -15.52 18.35
CA ALA A 168 13.61 -16.28 19.49
C ALA A 168 14.54 -16.06 20.70
N LEU A 169 14.02 -15.45 21.76
CA LEU A 169 14.74 -15.27 23.03
C LEU A 169 14.53 -16.45 23.97
N VAL A 170 13.41 -17.16 23.79
CA VAL A 170 13.07 -18.39 24.50
C VAL A 170 12.70 -19.47 23.47
N GLY A 171 13.30 -20.65 23.59
CA GLY A 171 13.10 -21.74 22.64
C GLY A 171 13.71 -21.48 21.27
N ASP A 172 13.28 -22.24 20.27
CA ASP A 172 13.79 -22.15 18.89
C ASP A 172 12.80 -21.44 17.95
N LEU A 173 13.29 -20.99 16.79
CA LEU A 173 12.45 -20.33 15.76
C LEU A 173 11.22 -21.15 15.35
N SER A 174 11.33 -22.49 15.35
CA SER A 174 10.22 -23.40 15.00
C SER A 174 9.05 -23.35 15.99
N ALA A 175 9.25 -22.81 17.19
CA ALA A 175 8.20 -22.61 18.17
C ALA A 175 7.30 -21.40 17.82
N TYR A 176 7.70 -20.57 16.86
CA TYR A 176 7.00 -19.33 16.53
C TYR A 176 6.48 -19.34 15.09
N ARG A 177 5.37 -18.65 14.88
CA ARG A 177 4.84 -18.27 13.57
C ARG A 177 4.76 -16.74 13.56
N LEU A 178 5.36 -16.14 12.54
CA LEU A 178 5.34 -14.70 12.32
C LEU A 178 4.42 -14.40 11.13
N TYR A 179 3.52 -13.44 11.31
CA TYR A 179 2.65 -12.93 10.26
C TYR A 179 2.83 -11.42 10.13
N MET A 180 2.68 -10.91 8.92
CA MET A 180 2.47 -9.48 8.66
C MET A 180 0.97 -9.26 8.50
N ARG A 181 0.43 -8.33 9.26
CA ARG A 181 -0.91 -7.77 9.06
C ARG A 181 -0.73 -6.41 8.38
N TYR A 182 -1.03 -6.38 7.09
CA TYR A 182 -1.02 -5.16 6.28
C TYR A 182 -2.46 -4.65 6.17
N ASP A 183 -2.66 -3.44 6.69
CA ASP A 183 -3.89 -2.67 6.69
C ASP A 183 -3.71 -1.49 5.71
N PRO A 184 -3.98 -1.70 4.41
CA PRO A 184 -3.93 -0.65 3.41
C PRO A 184 -4.97 0.45 3.67
N SER A 185 -4.69 1.63 3.13
CA SER A 185 -5.66 2.71 2.98
C SER A 185 -5.44 3.37 1.62
N ILE A 186 -5.46 2.56 0.55
CA ILE A 186 -4.96 2.93 -0.78
C ILE A 186 -5.68 4.19 -1.27
N ASN A 187 -4.91 5.13 -1.81
CA ASN A 187 -5.42 6.40 -2.31
C ASN A 187 -6.25 7.23 -1.30
N GLY A 188 -6.00 7.04 -0.01
CA GLY A 188 -6.51 7.89 1.06
C GLY A 188 -7.84 7.46 1.67
N ASN A 189 -8.42 6.33 1.25
CA ASN A 189 -9.69 5.83 1.78
C ASN A 189 -9.56 4.36 2.16
N GLY A 190 -9.60 4.05 3.46
CA GLY A 190 -9.54 2.68 3.95
C GLY A 190 -10.91 2.01 3.99
N GLY A 191 -12.01 2.70 3.69
CA GLY A 191 -13.36 2.14 3.71
C GLY A 191 -13.81 1.59 5.07
N GLY A 192 -14.74 0.64 5.03
CA GLY A 192 -15.35 0.01 6.21
C GLY A 192 -16.66 0.66 6.65
N GLY A 193 -17.21 0.20 7.78
CA GLY A 193 -18.47 0.69 8.32
C GLY A 193 -19.42 -0.43 8.75
N SER A 194 -20.46 -0.09 9.51
CA SER A 194 -21.42 -1.08 10.01
C SER A 194 -22.33 -1.62 8.90
N VAL A 195 -22.54 -0.81 7.86
CA VAL A 195 -23.34 -1.15 6.68
C VAL A 195 -22.66 -0.66 5.40
N LYS A 196 -22.96 -1.28 4.26
CA LYS A 196 -22.32 -0.93 2.97
C LYS A 196 -22.51 0.54 2.55
N SER A 197 -23.58 1.20 2.96
CA SER A 197 -23.81 2.62 2.66
C SER A 197 -22.88 3.57 3.43
N GLU A 198 -22.22 3.08 4.47
CA GLU A 198 -21.21 3.83 5.23
C GLU A 198 -19.80 3.68 4.63
N ASN A 199 -19.61 2.75 3.67
CA ASN A 199 -18.31 2.49 3.06
C ASN A 199 -17.97 3.53 1.99
N GLY A 200 -16.96 4.36 2.26
CA GLY A 200 -16.64 5.55 1.48
C GLY A 200 -15.90 5.35 0.17
N GLY A 201 -15.42 4.14 -0.13
CA GLY A 201 -14.56 3.86 -1.28
C GLY A 201 -13.45 2.92 -0.84
N GLY A 202 -13.74 1.62 -0.89
CA GLY A 202 -12.96 0.63 -0.16
C GLY A 202 -11.82 0.03 -0.96
N ASP A 203 -10.74 -0.24 -0.24
CA ASP A 203 -9.63 -1.03 -0.73
C ASP A 203 -10.09 -2.42 -1.18
N SER A 204 -9.43 -2.92 -2.23
CA SER A 204 -9.64 -4.25 -2.76
C SER A 204 -8.34 -5.03 -2.78
N GLY A 205 -8.44 -6.32 -2.47
CA GLY A 205 -7.31 -7.20 -2.23
C GLY A 205 -7.38 -8.44 -3.11
N THR A 206 -6.25 -8.82 -3.69
CA THR A 206 -6.09 -10.07 -4.45
C THR A 206 -4.74 -10.71 -4.15
N ILE A 207 -4.49 -11.90 -4.70
CA ILE A 207 -3.19 -12.56 -4.65
C ILE A 207 -2.67 -12.68 -6.09
N ASP A 208 -1.57 -11.99 -6.38
CA ASP A 208 -0.81 -12.17 -7.61
C ASP A 208 0.07 -13.42 -7.49
N THR A 209 0.16 -14.20 -8.57
CA THR A 209 1.01 -15.40 -8.66
C THR A 209 1.94 -15.39 -9.86
N SER A 210 2.10 -14.24 -10.52
CA SER A 210 2.90 -14.08 -11.74
C SER A 210 4.39 -14.34 -11.51
N THR A 211 4.86 -14.14 -10.27
CA THR A 211 6.23 -14.39 -9.81
C THR A 211 6.50 -15.84 -9.38
N ARG A 212 5.48 -16.72 -9.45
CA ARG A 212 5.47 -18.13 -9.00
C ARG A 212 5.43 -18.32 -7.47
N HIS A 213 5.19 -17.26 -6.72
CA HIS A 213 4.79 -17.30 -5.32
C HIS A 213 3.63 -16.34 -5.07
N ASN A 214 3.01 -16.42 -3.89
CA ASN A 214 1.87 -15.57 -3.55
C ASN A 214 2.35 -14.18 -3.15
N VAL A 215 1.89 -13.17 -3.88
CA VAL A 215 2.12 -11.75 -3.59
C VAL A 215 0.76 -11.10 -3.28
N PRO A 216 0.43 -10.78 -2.01
CA PRO A 216 -0.75 -9.99 -1.71
C PRO A 216 -0.65 -8.60 -2.36
N VAL A 217 -1.71 -8.24 -3.09
CA VAL A 217 -1.85 -6.94 -3.78
C VAL A 217 -3.08 -6.24 -3.24
N ALA A 218 -2.94 -4.99 -2.82
CA ALA A 218 -4.04 -4.11 -2.45
C ALA A 218 -4.16 -2.97 -3.48
N PHE A 219 -5.37 -2.49 -3.74
CA PHE A 219 -5.57 -1.43 -4.73
C PHE A 219 -6.86 -0.63 -4.51
N ASP A 220 -6.78 0.64 -4.92
CA ASP A 220 -7.92 1.49 -5.22
C ASP A 220 -7.63 2.24 -6.53
N THR A 221 -8.57 2.14 -7.48
CA THR A 221 -8.47 2.78 -8.79
C THR A 221 -9.29 4.06 -8.91
N VAL A 222 -10.02 4.44 -7.86
CA VAL A 222 -10.88 5.62 -7.85
C VAL A 222 -10.01 6.86 -7.63
N THR A 223 -9.88 7.70 -8.65
CA THR A 223 -9.08 8.93 -8.56
C THR A 223 -9.88 10.16 -8.13
N LYS A 224 -11.22 10.04 -8.06
CA LYS A 224 -12.11 11.13 -7.70
C LYS A 224 -12.09 11.35 -6.18
N SER A 225 -11.92 12.60 -5.76
CA SER A 225 -11.96 12.98 -4.34
C SER A 225 -12.79 14.23 -4.07
N ASN A 226 -12.99 14.54 -2.77
CA ASN A 226 -13.54 15.81 -2.29
C ASN A 226 -12.55 16.98 -2.36
N ALA A 227 -11.26 16.75 -2.64
CA ALA A 227 -10.27 17.80 -2.74
C ALA A 227 -10.39 18.61 -4.04
N ALA A 228 -10.39 19.93 -3.91
CA ALA A 228 -10.35 20.82 -5.07
C ALA A 228 -9.00 20.68 -5.80
N ASN A 229 -9.04 20.61 -7.12
CA ASN A 229 -7.84 20.60 -7.99
C ASN A 229 -6.85 19.44 -7.74
N ARG A 230 -7.33 18.31 -7.21
CA ARG A 230 -6.54 17.06 -7.17
C ARG A 230 -6.65 16.30 -8.51
N ASP A 231 -6.37 16.98 -9.61
CA ASP A 231 -6.46 16.42 -10.99
C ASP A 231 -5.26 15.53 -11.36
N TYR A 232 -4.26 15.45 -10.48
CA TYR A 232 -3.08 14.59 -10.57
C TYR A 232 -3.24 13.23 -9.86
N ALA A 233 -4.42 12.92 -9.32
CA ALA A 233 -4.70 11.63 -8.71
C ALA A 233 -4.62 10.50 -9.73
N GLU A 234 -3.94 9.41 -9.39
CA GLU A 234 -3.78 8.22 -10.24
C GLU A 234 -4.34 6.98 -9.53
N PRO A 235 -4.74 5.92 -10.27
CA PRO A 235 -5.00 4.62 -9.68
C PRO A 235 -3.77 4.14 -8.92
N VAL A 236 -3.94 3.52 -7.75
CA VAL A 236 -2.82 3.01 -6.95
C VAL A 236 -3.01 1.53 -6.65
N TYR A 237 -1.90 0.81 -6.77
CA TYR A 237 -1.73 -0.57 -6.36
C TYR A 237 -0.52 -0.65 -5.45
N SER A 238 -0.61 -1.43 -4.38
CA SER A 238 0.53 -1.86 -3.59
C SER A 238 0.70 -3.37 -3.69
N ALA A 239 1.95 -3.85 -3.61
CA ALA A 239 2.29 -5.27 -3.60
C ALA A 239 3.27 -5.53 -2.46
N LEU A 240 2.87 -6.36 -1.50
CA LEU A 240 3.74 -6.80 -0.40
C LEU A 240 4.37 -8.14 -0.77
N ASP A 241 5.69 -8.17 -0.85
CA ASP A 241 6.45 -9.39 -1.17
C ASP A 241 7.61 -9.61 -0.19
N ALA A 242 8.19 -10.81 -0.20
CA ALA A 242 9.28 -11.20 0.68
C ALA A 242 10.36 -12.01 -0.04
N SER A 243 11.62 -11.73 0.33
CA SER A 243 12.79 -12.49 -0.15
C SER A 243 12.74 -13.99 0.15
N ASN A 244 11.99 -14.40 1.17
CA ASN A 244 11.56 -15.77 1.38
C ASN A 244 10.04 -15.81 1.19
N PRO A 245 9.52 -16.53 0.17
CA PRO A 245 8.09 -16.55 -0.14
C PRO A 245 7.20 -16.82 1.07
N PHE A 246 6.06 -16.12 1.13
CA PHE A 246 5.05 -16.35 2.16
C PHE A 246 4.49 -17.76 2.11
N THR A 247 4.30 -18.36 3.28
CA THR A 247 3.78 -19.74 3.40
C THR A 247 2.25 -19.80 3.39
N LYS A 248 1.59 -18.71 3.80
CA LYS A 248 0.14 -18.49 3.73
C LYS A 248 -0.12 -17.02 3.44
N VAL A 249 -1.16 -16.72 2.67
CA VAL A 249 -1.64 -15.36 2.40
C VAL A 249 -3.18 -15.40 2.42
N SER A 250 -3.80 -14.40 3.04
CA SER A 250 -5.26 -14.25 3.09
C SER A 250 -5.64 -12.78 3.04
N ASN A 251 -6.74 -12.47 2.34
CA ASN A 251 -7.39 -11.16 2.28
C ASN A 251 -8.70 -11.20 3.08
N GLY A 252 -8.87 -10.33 4.08
CA GLY A 252 -10.08 -10.27 4.88
C GLY A 252 -10.55 -8.84 5.09
N PHE A 253 -11.60 -8.67 5.90
CA PHE A 253 -12.11 -7.36 6.30
C PHE A 253 -11.81 -7.10 7.76
N ALA A 254 -11.28 -5.91 8.09
CA ALA A 254 -10.82 -5.56 9.42
C ALA A 254 -11.88 -5.86 10.50
N GLY A 255 -11.49 -6.58 11.55
CA GLY A 255 -12.35 -6.92 12.68
C GLY A 255 -13.47 -7.92 12.38
N GLN A 256 -13.58 -8.44 11.16
CA GLN A 256 -14.54 -9.48 10.79
C GLN A 256 -13.93 -10.88 10.91
N PRO A 257 -14.73 -11.96 10.89
CA PRO A 257 -14.21 -13.33 10.91
C PRO A 257 -13.15 -13.65 9.86
N SER A 258 -13.15 -12.97 8.70
CA SER A 258 -12.13 -13.12 7.66
C SER A 258 -10.79 -12.44 7.97
N ASP A 259 -10.72 -11.47 8.89
CA ASP A 259 -9.48 -10.84 9.35
C ASP A 259 -8.53 -11.92 9.91
N GLY A 260 -7.30 -11.96 9.41
CA GLY A 260 -6.31 -12.91 9.90
C GLY A 260 -5.98 -12.75 11.39
N LEU A 261 -6.04 -11.53 11.93
CA LEU A 261 -5.89 -11.29 13.37
C LEU A 261 -7.03 -11.92 14.16
N VAL A 262 -8.28 -11.80 13.71
CA VAL A 262 -9.45 -12.40 14.38
C VAL A 262 -9.33 -13.93 14.38
N GLN A 263 -8.92 -14.52 13.25
CA GLN A 263 -8.66 -15.96 13.16
C GLN A 263 -7.54 -16.40 14.11
N LEU A 264 -6.44 -15.65 14.16
CA LEU A 264 -5.28 -15.94 15.01
C LEU A 264 -5.58 -15.75 16.50
N ASP A 265 -6.30 -14.71 16.91
CA ASP A 265 -6.71 -14.52 18.30
C ASP A 265 -7.66 -15.63 18.77
N THR A 266 -8.51 -16.16 17.87
CA THR A 266 -9.47 -17.22 18.20
C THR A 266 -8.85 -18.62 18.22
N SER A 267 -7.96 -18.92 17.28
CA SER A 267 -7.52 -20.30 17.00
C SER A 267 -6.01 -20.48 16.95
N HIS A 268 -5.25 -19.39 17.10
CA HIS A 268 -3.79 -19.36 16.93
C HIS A 268 -3.33 -19.85 15.54
N ASN A 269 -4.24 -19.88 14.56
CA ASN A 269 -3.95 -20.28 13.18
C ASN A 269 -4.85 -19.52 12.19
N LEU A 270 -4.44 -19.49 10.93
CA LEU A 270 -5.35 -19.11 9.84
C LEU A 270 -6.17 -20.33 9.45
N THR A 271 -7.45 -20.35 9.85
CA THR A 271 -8.40 -21.44 9.62
C THR A 271 -9.02 -21.40 8.23
N ALA A 272 -9.11 -20.22 7.63
CA ALA A 272 -9.58 -19.99 6.27
C ALA A 272 -8.60 -19.04 5.55
N LEU A 273 -8.34 -19.33 4.27
CA LEU A 273 -7.52 -18.48 3.40
C LEU A 273 -8.39 -17.94 2.28
N TYR A 274 -8.52 -16.63 2.22
CA TYR A 274 -9.33 -15.93 1.24
C TYR A 274 -8.43 -15.28 0.20
N THR A 275 -8.71 -15.54 -1.08
CA THR A 275 -7.88 -14.98 -2.16
C THR A 275 -8.27 -13.54 -2.50
N GLN A 276 -9.46 -13.11 -2.09
CA GLN A 276 -9.98 -11.77 -2.37
C GLN A 276 -10.78 -11.23 -1.19
N ALA A 277 -10.71 -9.92 -0.98
CA ALA A 277 -11.63 -9.14 -0.19
C ALA A 277 -11.73 -7.78 -0.87
N ASN A 278 -12.92 -7.39 -1.35
CA ASN A 278 -13.08 -6.25 -2.23
C ASN A 278 -14.03 -5.23 -1.61
N ASP A 279 -13.78 -3.95 -1.86
CA ASP A 279 -14.69 -2.85 -1.53
C ASP A 279 -14.98 -2.76 -0.02
N GLY A 280 -13.92 -2.63 0.79
CA GLY A 280 -14.05 -2.37 2.22
C GLY A 280 -12.72 -2.03 2.90
N ASN A 281 -12.71 -2.08 4.23
CA ASN A 281 -11.49 -2.05 5.03
C ASN A 281 -10.78 -3.39 4.94
N LEU A 282 -9.98 -3.50 3.87
CA LEU A 282 -9.16 -4.66 3.55
C LEU A 282 -8.05 -4.82 4.58
N VAL A 283 -7.82 -6.06 5.00
CA VAL A 283 -6.61 -6.45 5.72
C VAL A 283 -6.00 -7.69 5.08
N GLN A 284 -4.70 -7.61 4.80
CA GLN A 284 -3.93 -8.71 4.23
C GLN A 284 -3.06 -9.33 5.31
N THR A 285 -3.19 -10.64 5.51
CA THR A 285 -2.37 -11.39 6.47
C THR A 285 -1.48 -12.38 5.72
N ALA A 286 -0.16 -12.22 5.85
CA ALA A 286 0.83 -13.06 5.20
C ALA A 286 1.74 -13.73 6.23
N GLN A 287 1.97 -15.04 6.12
CA GLN A 287 2.85 -15.80 7.03
C GLN A 287 4.29 -15.80 6.51
N ALA A 288 5.20 -15.16 7.25
CA ALA A 288 6.62 -15.13 6.93
C ALA A 288 7.27 -16.51 7.08
N ASN A 289 8.22 -16.82 6.20
CA ASN A 289 9.10 -17.96 6.37
C ASN A 289 10.35 -17.57 7.16
N ILE A 290 10.32 -17.81 8.48
CA ILE A 290 11.42 -17.49 9.40
C ILE A 290 12.42 -18.64 9.61
N SER A 291 12.27 -19.76 8.89
CA SER A 291 13.11 -20.96 9.10
C SER A 291 14.60 -20.75 8.80
N ARG A 292 14.94 -19.71 8.02
CA ARG A 292 16.32 -19.37 7.63
C ARG A 292 16.95 -18.35 8.59
N GLY A 293 17.03 -18.72 9.87
CA GLY A 293 17.65 -17.89 10.91
C GLY A 293 16.86 -16.61 11.23
N GLY A 294 15.56 -16.57 10.94
CA GLY A 294 14.70 -15.42 11.26
C GLY A 294 14.91 -14.18 10.40
N MET A 295 15.84 -14.20 9.44
CA MET A 295 16.16 -13.05 8.59
C MET A 295 15.45 -13.12 7.23
N PHE A 296 14.81 -12.02 6.84
CA PHE A 296 14.21 -11.84 5.51
C PHE A 296 13.97 -10.36 5.23
N LYS A 297 13.96 -9.99 3.96
CA LYS A 297 13.47 -8.70 3.48
C LYS A 297 12.00 -8.79 3.11
N LEU A 298 11.25 -7.74 3.42
CA LEU A 298 9.96 -7.41 2.83
C LEU A 298 10.15 -6.22 1.86
N ALA A 299 9.35 -6.21 0.80
CA ALA A 299 9.23 -5.09 -0.12
C ALA A 299 7.75 -4.74 -0.27
N LEU A 300 7.39 -3.50 -0.01
CA LEU A 300 6.07 -2.93 -0.31
C LEU A 300 6.22 -2.01 -1.52
N GLY A 301 5.98 -2.58 -2.71
CA GLY A 301 6.09 -1.89 -4.00
C GLY A 301 4.79 -1.20 -4.37
N PHE A 302 4.88 -0.06 -5.06
CA PHE A 302 3.74 0.73 -5.51
C PHE A 302 3.77 0.98 -7.02
N GLY A 303 2.58 1.09 -7.62
CA GLY A 303 2.43 1.36 -9.05
C GLY A 303 1.02 1.77 -9.43
N THR A 304 0.86 2.25 -10.66
CA THR A 304 -0.46 2.58 -11.26
C THR A 304 -1.19 1.36 -11.83
N SER A 305 -0.56 0.18 -11.73
CA SER A 305 -1.12 -1.12 -12.08
C SER A 305 -0.58 -2.20 -11.14
N GLN A 306 -1.30 -3.31 -11.04
CA GLN A 306 -0.83 -4.49 -10.30
C GLN A 306 0.55 -4.95 -10.78
N SER A 307 0.77 -5.04 -12.10
CA SER A 307 2.05 -5.48 -12.65
C SER A 307 3.20 -4.52 -12.32
N ALA A 308 2.93 -3.21 -12.28
CA ALA A 308 3.94 -2.22 -11.90
C ALA A 308 4.31 -2.33 -10.41
N ALA A 309 3.33 -2.48 -9.52
CA ALA A 309 3.57 -2.64 -8.08
C ALA A 309 4.37 -3.92 -7.78
N VAL A 310 3.97 -5.05 -8.38
CA VAL A 310 4.69 -6.33 -8.24
C VAL A 310 6.11 -6.23 -8.80
N SER A 311 6.29 -5.62 -9.97
CA SER A 311 7.62 -5.45 -10.57
C SER A 311 8.54 -4.57 -9.72
N ALA A 312 8.01 -3.51 -9.10
CA ALA A 312 8.76 -2.64 -8.20
C ALA A 312 9.23 -3.40 -6.95
N ALA A 313 8.35 -4.21 -6.34
CA ALA A 313 8.69 -5.05 -5.20
C ALA A 313 9.78 -6.08 -5.55
N GLU A 314 9.61 -6.83 -6.63
CA GLU A 314 10.55 -7.86 -7.09
C GLU A 314 11.93 -7.28 -7.43
N ALA A 315 11.98 -6.11 -8.07
CA ALA A 315 13.23 -5.46 -8.39
C ALA A 315 14.02 -5.07 -7.13
N SER A 316 13.36 -4.52 -6.11
CA SER A 316 14.00 -4.22 -4.82
C SER A 316 14.42 -5.49 -4.07
N LEU A 317 13.63 -6.58 -4.14
CA LEU A 317 13.98 -7.87 -3.55
C LEU A 317 15.21 -8.51 -4.21
N SER A 318 15.48 -8.23 -5.49
CA SER A 318 16.67 -8.71 -6.20
C SER A 318 17.98 -8.05 -5.75
N THR A 319 17.91 -6.90 -5.06
CA THR A 319 19.08 -6.12 -4.61
C THR A 319 19.41 -6.44 -3.15
N GLN A 320 20.68 -6.59 -2.78
CA GLN A 320 21.05 -6.83 -1.38
C GLN A 320 20.69 -5.61 -0.51
N PHE A 321 20.22 -5.84 0.73
CA PHE A 321 19.82 -4.74 1.61
C PHE A 321 20.96 -3.74 1.85
N SER A 322 22.19 -4.21 2.05
CA SER A 322 23.36 -3.36 2.22
C SER A 322 23.66 -2.47 1.00
N GLN A 323 23.30 -2.91 -0.22
CA GLN A 323 23.45 -2.10 -1.43
C GLN A 323 22.35 -1.04 -1.52
N LEU A 324 21.11 -1.40 -1.16
CA LEU A 324 20.00 -0.45 -1.06
C LEU A 324 20.28 0.63 -0.01
N GLN A 325 20.74 0.21 1.18
CA GLN A 325 21.15 1.10 2.25
C GLN A 325 22.25 2.05 1.80
N LYS A 326 23.34 1.52 1.22
CA LYS A 326 24.43 2.38 0.71
C LYS A 326 23.96 3.39 -0.35
N SER A 327 23.04 2.99 -1.23
CA SER A 327 22.47 3.89 -2.24
C SER A 327 21.61 4.99 -1.60
N TYR A 328 20.81 4.61 -0.60
CA TYR A 328 19.97 5.51 0.18
C TYR A 328 20.81 6.53 0.96
N GLU A 329 21.80 6.06 1.73
CA GLU A 329 22.78 6.86 2.48
C GLU A 329 23.50 7.83 1.54
N SER A 330 24.04 7.33 0.41
CA SER A 330 24.79 8.17 -0.54
C SER A 330 23.97 9.35 -1.09
N GLY A 331 22.65 9.20 -1.23
CA GLY A 331 21.78 10.30 -1.66
C GLY A 331 21.67 11.39 -0.61
N TRP A 332 21.51 11.01 0.66
CA TRP A 332 21.43 11.92 1.79
C TRP A 332 22.80 12.54 2.12
N ASP A 333 23.87 11.76 2.13
CA ASP A 333 25.24 12.27 2.35
C ASP A 333 25.63 13.31 1.30
N ALA A 334 25.27 13.08 0.02
CA ALA A 334 25.53 14.05 -1.04
C ALA A 334 24.76 15.36 -0.82
N TYR A 335 23.55 15.28 -0.25
CA TYR A 335 22.75 16.46 0.10
C TYR A 335 23.34 17.18 1.31
N ASP A 336 23.66 16.47 2.39
CA ASP A 336 24.26 17.00 3.62
C ASP A 336 25.60 17.71 3.36
N ASN A 337 26.42 17.16 2.45
CA ASN A 337 27.69 17.76 2.04
C ASN A 337 27.52 19.09 1.29
N GLY A 338 26.33 19.38 0.78
CA GLY A 338 25.98 20.65 0.15
C GLY A 338 25.42 21.70 1.11
N LEU A 339 25.16 21.35 2.37
CA LEU A 339 24.61 22.26 3.38
C LEU A 339 25.71 23.13 4.00
N ASN A 340 25.29 24.23 4.62
CA ASN A 340 26.18 25.10 5.39
C ASN A 340 26.70 24.32 6.63
N ALA A 341 28.01 24.07 6.66
CA ALA A 341 28.63 23.35 7.76
C ALA A 341 28.43 24.12 9.09
N PRO A 342 27.93 23.47 10.16
CA PRO A 342 27.86 24.09 11.48
C PRO A 342 29.27 24.50 11.96
N PRO A 343 29.41 25.58 12.75
CA PRO A 343 30.72 26.03 13.24
C PRO A 343 31.41 24.92 14.06
N PRO A 344 32.74 24.83 14.15
CA PRO A 344 33.40 23.72 14.82
C PRO A 344 33.08 23.59 16.33
N ASN A 345 32.58 24.65 16.95
CA ASN A 345 32.05 24.66 18.31
C ASN A 345 30.96 25.73 18.46
N PHE A 346 30.14 25.59 19.49
CA PHE A 346 29.17 26.59 19.90
C PHE A 346 29.47 27.07 21.32
N LYS A 347 29.60 28.39 21.49
CA LYS A 347 29.94 28.98 22.79
C LYS A 347 28.86 28.67 23.82
N GLY A 348 29.25 28.03 24.92
CA GLY A 348 28.34 27.65 26.01
C GLY A 348 27.79 26.22 25.91
N ALA A 349 28.13 25.47 24.85
CA ALA A 349 27.86 24.04 24.76
C ALA A 349 29.11 23.23 25.14
N THR A 350 28.91 22.13 25.88
CA THR A 350 29.93 21.08 26.03
C THR A 350 30.12 20.32 24.71
N GLY A 351 31.19 19.53 24.56
CA GLY A 351 31.42 18.73 23.36
C GLY A 351 30.25 17.81 23.02
N THR A 352 29.67 17.11 24.01
CA THR A 352 28.51 16.23 23.81
C THR A 352 27.27 16.99 23.38
N GLN A 353 26.96 18.12 24.03
CA GLN A 353 25.83 18.97 23.63
C GLN A 353 26.03 19.52 22.20
N TRP A 354 27.26 19.89 21.86
CA TRP A 354 27.58 20.36 20.52
C TRP A 354 27.33 19.27 19.46
N HIS A 355 27.80 18.04 19.69
CA HIS A 355 27.52 16.94 18.77
C HIS A 355 26.02 16.66 18.59
N GLN A 356 25.24 16.74 19.67
CA GLN A 356 23.79 16.60 19.59
C GLN A 356 23.16 17.70 18.73
N LEU A 357 23.56 18.96 18.92
CA LEU A 357 23.05 20.08 18.10
C LEU A 357 23.39 19.93 16.61
N VAL A 358 24.57 19.39 16.29
CA VAL A 358 24.95 19.09 14.90
C VAL A 358 24.05 17.99 14.32
N SER A 359 23.79 16.92 15.06
CA SER A 359 22.85 15.87 14.62
C SER A 359 21.42 16.42 14.44
N GLU A 360 20.96 17.28 15.35
CA GLU A 360 19.65 17.94 15.23
C GLU A 360 19.57 18.88 14.03
N TYR A 361 20.65 19.59 13.70
CA TYR A 361 20.74 20.43 12.50
C TYR A 361 20.52 19.62 11.21
N TYR A 362 21.31 18.56 11.01
CA TYR A 362 21.19 17.73 9.80
C TYR A 362 19.86 16.99 9.74
N LEU A 363 19.40 16.43 10.86
CA LEU A 363 18.08 15.79 10.92
C LEU A 363 16.96 16.77 10.55
N SER A 364 16.99 17.99 11.08
CA SER A 364 15.96 19.01 10.80
C SER A 364 15.97 19.42 9.33
N ALA A 365 17.15 19.68 8.76
CA ALA A 365 17.29 20.00 7.35
C ALA A 365 16.77 18.86 6.45
N ASN A 366 17.09 17.61 6.82
CA ASN A 366 16.66 16.44 6.06
C ASN A 366 15.15 16.23 6.14
N VAL A 367 14.53 16.44 7.31
CA VAL A 367 13.07 16.39 7.47
C VAL A 367 12.38 17.46 6.62
N VAL A 368 12.87 18.71 6.63
CA VAL A 368 12.33 19.78 5.78
C VAL A 368 12.46 19.39 4.31
N LYS A 369 13.62 18.85 3.90
CA LYS A 369 13.84 18.45 2.51
C LYS A 369 13.00 17.25 2.08
N ALA A 370 12.79 16.28 2.97
CA ALA A 370 11.93 15.13 2.73
C ALA A 370 10.45 15.50 2.62
N SER A 371 10.06 16.68 3.12
CA SER A 371 8.71 17.21 3.06
C SER A 371 8.37 17.84 1.70
N GLU A 372 9.29 17.82 0.73
CA GLU A 372 9.05 18.24 -0.64
C GLU A 372 8.45 17.11 -1.48
N ASP A 373 7.42 17.42 -2.27
CA ASP A 373 6.85 16.50 -3.25
C ASP A 373 7.82 16.19 -4.41
N LYS A 374 7.78 14.95 -4.90
CA LYS A 374 8.68 14.46 -5.96
C LYS A 374 8.08 14.52 -7.36
N THR A 375 6.82 14.89 -7.49
CA THR A 375 6.12 15.15 -8.76
C THR A 375 6.06 16.65 -9.03
N PHE A 376 5.92 17.45 -7.98
CA PHE A 376 5.86 18.91 -7.99
C PHE A 376 7.01 19.51 -7.15
N PRO A 377 8.25 19.56 -7.68
CA PRO A 377 9.36 20.19 -6.98
C PRO A 377 9.04 21.62 -6.54
N GLY A 378 9.37 21.96 -5.30
CA GLY A 378 9.01 23.22 -4.63
C GLY A 378 7.73 23.15 -3.79
N ALA A 379 6.89 22.12 -3.95
CA ALA A 379 5.73 21.90 -3.09
C ALA A 379 6.18 21.21 -1.79
N ILE A 380 6.41 21.99 -0.73
CA ILE A 380 6.75 21.47 0.60
C ILE A 380 5.52 21.50 1.49
N VAL A 381 5.13 20.33 2.01
CA VAL A 381 3.98 20.20 2.92
C VAL A 381 4.31 20.68 4.33
N ALA A 382 3.30 21.08 5.09
CA ALA A 382 3.48 21.52 6.47
C ALA A 382 3.96 20.38 7.40
N SER A 383 3.52 19.14 7.17
CA SER A 383 3.97 17.96 7.90
C SER A 383 3.60 16.65 7.17
N LEU A 384 4.43 15.61 7.31
CA LEU A 384 4.10 14.22 6.94
C LEU A 384 3.26 13.49 8.01
N ALA A 385 2.33 14.20 8.63
CA ALA A 385 1.46 13.66 9.66
C ALA A 385 0.10 14.36 9.64
N SER A 386 -0.94 13.66 10.06
CA SER A 386 -2.26 14.26 10.25
C SER A 386 -2.60 14.38 11.73
N PRO A 387 -2.68 15.61 12.30
CA PRO A 387 -3.08 15.79 13.68
C PRO A 387 -4.41 15.10 14.00
N TRP A 388 -4.39 14.24 15.01
CA TRP A 388 -5.54 13.43 15.45
C TRP A 388 -6.19 12.59 14.35
N GLY A 389 -5.42 12.14 13.34
CA GLY A 389 -5.93 11.29 12.27
C GLY A 389 -6.69 10.06 12.78
N GLN A 390 -6.25 9.48 13.90
CA GLN A 390 -6.93 8.34 14.54
C GLN A 390 -8.36 8.61 15.04
N ALA A 391 -8.80 9.87 15.04
CA ALA A 391 -10.17 10.28 15.37
C ALA A 391 -10.98 10.72 14.14
N ILE A 392 -10.37 10.68 12.94
CA ILE A 392 -10.99 11.06 11.68
C ILE A 392 -11.25 9.79 10.87
N SER A 393 -12.50 9.60 10.46
CA SER A 393 -12.90 8.48 9.61
C SER A 393 -12.21 8.56 8.26
N ALA A 394 -11.49 7.50 7.91
CA ALA A 394 -10.95 7.27 6.57
C ALA A 394 -11.89 6.43 5.70
N GLY A 395 -13.07 6.06 6.22
CA GLY A 395 -14.10 5.33 5.49
C GLY A 395 -15.36 6.15 5.17
N ASP A 396 -15.39 7.46 5.46
CA ASP A 396 -16.57 8.29 5.18
C ASP A 396 -16.70 8.60 3.67
N PRO A 397 -17.84 8.27 3.01
CA PRO A 397 -18.07 8.56 1.59
C PRO A 397 -17.99 10.05 1.21
N ASN A 398 -18.08 10.95 2.17
CA ASN A 398 -17.96 12.40 1.95
C ASN A 398 -16.53 12.92 2.19
N ASN A 399 -15.63 12.10 2.73
CA ASN A 399 -14.27 12.46 3.09
C ASN A 399 -13.26 11.45 2.51
N THR A 400 -13.27 11.32 1.18
CA THR A 400 -12.41 10.35 0.45
C THR A 400 -10.98 10.84 0.22
N PHE A 401 -10.65 12.05 0.66
CA PHE A 401 -9.31 12.60 0.74
C PHE A 401 -9.18 13.49 1.98
N PHE A 402 -8.11 13.28 2.73
CA PHE A 402 -7.76 14.05 3.92
C PHE A 402 -6.30 14.50 3.86
N GLY A 403 -6.08 15.66 3.24
CA GLY A 403 -4.76 16.28 3.12
C GLY A 403 -4.20 16.71 4.47
N SER A 404 -5.01 17.39 5.29
CA SER A 404 -4.61 17.82 6.64
C SER A 404 -3.32 18.66 6.58
N TYR A 405 -2.28 18.29 7.32
CA TYR A 405 -0.98 18.99 7.28
C TYR A 405 -0.08 18.51 6.13
N ARG A 406 -0.53 17.53 5.34
CA ARG A 406 0.13 17.09 4.09
C ARG A 406 -0.26 17.98 2.91
N GLU A 407 -0.69 19.21 3.19
CA GLU A 407 -0.99 20.24 2.21
C GLU A 407 0.08 21.34 2.26
N VAL A 408 0.15 22.13 1.18
CA VAL A 408 1.09 23.26 1.06
C VAL A 408 0.43 24.54 1.55
N PHE A 409 0.85 25.00 2.72
CA PHE A 409 0.47 26.32 3.23
C PHE A 409 1.56 27.33 2.89
N ALA A 410 1.21 28.47 2.27
CA ALA A 410 2.20 29.47 1.85
C ALA A 410 3.10 29.97 3.00
N ARG A 411 2.55 30.06 4.22
CA ARG A 411 3.29 30.41 5.43
C ARG A 411 4.32 29.34 5.79
N ASP A 412 3.89 28.09 5.90
CA ASP A 412 4.75 26.96 6.28
C ASP A 412 5.81 26.70 5.19
N LEU A 413 5.45 26.87 3.92
CA LEU A 413 6.38 26.85 2.79
C LEU A 413 7.43 27.96 2.88
N TYR A 414 7.05 29.17 3.30
CA TYR A 414 8.01 30.27 3.52
C TYR A 414 9.05 29.88 4.59
N GLU A 415 8.62 29.34 5.72
CA GLU A 415 9.54 28.88 6.78
C GLU A 415 10.44 27.74 6.30
N ALA A 416 9.88 26.75 5.59
CA ALA A 416 10.64 25.65 5.03
C ALA A 416 11.70 26.14 4.04
N TRP A 417 11.35 27.04 3.12
CA TRP A 417 12.30 27.63 2.19
C TRP A 417 13.36 28.44 2.94
N THR A 418 12.98 29.32 3.87
CA THR A 418 13.94 30.10 4.66
C THR A 418 14.89 29.21 5.47
N GLY A 419 14.47 28.04 5.94
CA GLY A 419 15.36 27.06 6.58
C GLY A 419 16.32 26.33 5.62
N LEU A 420 16.00 26.28 4.32
CA LEU A 420 16.82 25.66 3.27
C LEU A 420 17.79 26.65 2.57
N LEU A 421 17.62 27.97 2.75
CA LEU A 421 18.56 29.01 2.32
C LEU A 421 19.76 29.10 3.27
#